data_AF-A0A1G3MK86-F1
#
_entry.id   AF-A0A1G3MK86-F1
#
_cell.length_a   1.000
_cell.length_b   1.000
_cell.length_c   1.000
_cell.angle_alpha   90.00
_cell.angle_beta   90.00
_cell.angle_gamma   90.00
#
_symmetry.space_group_name_H-M   'P 1'
#
loop_
_entity.id
_entity.type
_entity.pdbx_description
1 polymer ?
#
loop_
_entity_poly.entity_id
_entity_poly.type
_entity_poly.pdbx_seq_one_letter_code
_entity_poly.pdbx_strand_id
1 'polypeptide(L)'
;MDEKLFEQYAHLGLIKSVDKPIEGMDSAQKAHLNRRGNELFNLGKIDTARRIFQTTGYSDGLIRIGEKYLENGNPVDALKMFELAHDKNRCTLLVEKAAFAIRKLLEEEESNE
;
A
#
# COMPACT_ATOMS: atom_id res chain seq x y z
N MET A 1 -23.24 10.30 4.60
CA MET A 1 -22.01 11.03 4.24
C MET A 1 -22.44 12.04 3.19
N ASP A 2 -22.20 13.33 3.40
CA ASP A 2 -22.71 14.39 2.52
C ASP A 2 -21.89 14.43 1.23
N GLU A 3 -22.50 14.04 0.10
CA GLU A 3 -21.85 13.95 -1.21
C GLU A 3 -21.29 15.30 -1.69
N LYS A 4 -21.86 16.42 -1.22
CA LYS A 4 -21.47 17.77 -1.61
C LYS A 4 -20.10 18.20 -1.07
N LEU A 5 -19.62 17.57 0.01
CA LEU A 5 -18.34 17.90 0.62
C LEU A 5 -17.16 17.62 -0.33
N PHE A 6 -17.30 16.61 -1.20
CA PHE A 6 -16.22 16.18 -2.09
C PHE A 6 -16.18 16.97 -3.41
N GLU A 7 -17.28 17.62 -3.81
CA GLU A 7 -17.34 18.42 -5.04
C GLU A 7 -16.39 19.62 -4.99
N GLN A 8 -16.25 20.26 -3.83
CA GLN A 8 -15.37 21.42 -3.62
C GLN A 8 -13.88 21.07 -3.87
N TYR A 9 -13.51 19.80 -3.68
CA TYR A 9 -12.13 19.32 -3.82
C TYR A 9 -11.88 18.55 -5.12
N ALA A 10 -12.86 18.46 -6.02
CA ALA A 10 -12.74 17.73 -7.28
C ALA A 10 -11.58 18.24 -8.16
N HIS A 11 -11.33 19.55 -8.14
CA HIS A 11 -10.24 20.21 -8.88
C HIS A 11 -8.85 19.93 -8.29
N LEU A 12 -8.75 19.58 -7.00
CA LEU A 12 -7.48 19.21 -6.38
C LEU A 12 -6.96 17.85 -6.86
N GLY A 13 -7.76 17.13 -7.65
CA GLY A 13 -7.42 15.80 -8.12
C GLY A 13 -7.17 14.90 -6.93
N LEU A 14 -8.19 14.72 -6.07
CA LEU A 14 -8.17 13.66 -5.07
C LEU A 14 -7.86 12.36 -5.83
N ILE A 15 -6.60 11.91 -5.74
CA ILE A 15 -6.19 10.67 -6.35
C ILE A 15 -6.96 9.60 -5.60
N LYS A 16 -7.98 9.02 -6.24
CA LYS A 16 -8.62 7.81 -5.72
C LYS A 16 -7.51 6.78 -5.55
N SER A 17 -7.07 6.57 -4.31
CA SER A 17 -6.24 5.42 -4.00
C SER A 17 -7.11 4.20 -4.26
N VAL A 18 -6.69 3.32 -5.16
CA VAL A 18 -7.35 2.03 -5.35
C VAL A 18 -7.04 1.21 -4.11
N ASP A 19 -8.00 1.18 -3.18
CA ASP A 19 -7.92 0.39 -1.96
C ASP A 19 -8.31 -1.07 -2.21
N LYS A 20 -8.76 -1.39 -3.43
CA LYS A 20 -9.01 -2.75 -3.93
C LYS A 20 -8.63 -2.85 -5.42
N PRO A 21 -8.21 -4.03 -5.89
CA PRO A 21 -8.05 -4.29 -7.32
C PRO A 21 -9.35 -4.08 -8.09
N ILE A 22 -9.25 -3.73 -9.38
CA ILE A 22 -10.43 -3.65 -10.26
C ILE A 22 -10.92 -5.07 -10.55
N GLU A 23 -12.16 -5.34 -10.17
CA GLU A 23 -12.85 -6.60 -10.48
C GLU A 23 -13.24 -6.66 -11.97
N GLY A 24 -13.25 -7.85 -12.56
CA GLY A 24 -13.70 -8.06 -13.94
C GLY A 24 -12.70 -7.67 -15.04
N MET A 25 -11.44 -7.36 -14.70
CA MET A 25 -10.39 -7.14 -15.70
C MET A 25 -10.08 -8.43 -16.47
N ASP A 26 -9.94 -8.33 -17.79
CA ASP A 26 -9.53 -9.45 -18.62
C ASP A 26 -8.11 -9.95 -18.26
N SER A 27 -7.92 -11.25 -18.33
CA SER A 27 -6.67 -11.91 -17.94
C SER A 27 -5.46 -11.47 -18.78
N ALA A 28 -5.64 -11.24 -20.08
CA ALA A 28 -4.56 -10.80 -20.97
C ALA A 28 -4.20 -9.34 -20.71
N GLN A 29 -5.20 -8.48 -20.48
CA GLN A 29 -4.99 -7.10 -20.06
C GLN A 29 -4.23 -7.02 -18.73
N LYS A 30 -4.65 -7.82 -17.73
CA LYS A 30 -3.98 -7.91 -16.43
C LYS A 30 -2.51 -8.34 -16.59
N ALA A 31 -2.23 -9.36 -17.40
CA ALA A 31 -0.87 -9.82 -17.65
C ALA A 31 -0.01 -8.77 -18.39
N HIS A 32 -0.58 -8.04 -19.36
CA HIS A 32 0.11 -6.96 -20.05
C HIS A 32 0.48 -5.82 -19.09
N LEU A 33 -0.48 -5.37 -18.27
CA LEU A 33 -0.25 -4.35 -17.26
C LEU A 33 0.80 -4.79 -16.23
N ASN A 34 0.75 -6.03 -15.73
CA ASN A 34 1.73 -6.54 -14.78
C ASN A 34 3.16 -6.55 -15.34
N ARG A 35 3.33 -6.93 -16.62
CA ARG A 35 4.64 -6.84 -17.30
C ARG A 35 5.14 -5.39 -17.35
N ARG A 36 4.27 -4.45 -17.70
CA ARG A 36 4.61 -3.02 -17.71
C ARG A 36 4.95 -2.51 -16.31
N GLY A 37 4.22 -2.96 -15.28
CA GLY A 37 4.51 -2.64 -13.88
C GLY A 37 5.91 -3.15 -13.47
N ASN A 38 6.28 -4.36 -13.87
CA ASN A 38 7.60 -4.93 -13.60
C ASN A 38 8.72 -4.13 -14.28
N GLU A 39 8.54 -3.71 -15.54
CA GLU A 39 9.50 -2.84 -16.23
C GLU A 39 9.70 -1.52 -15.47
N LEU A 40 8.61 -0.88 -15.05
CA LEU A 40 8.65 0.38 -14.31
C LEU A 40 9.33 0.21 -12.95
N PHE A 41 9.05 -0.88 -12.24
CA PHE A 41 9.71 -1.21 -10.98
C PHE A 41 11.22 -1.32 -11.17
N ASN A 42 11.65 -2.08 -12.20
CA ASN A 42 13.08 -2.29 -12.48
C ASN A 42 13.78 -0.98 -12.89
N LEU A 43 13.05 -0.02 -13.46
CA LEU A 43 13.53 1.34 -13.76
C LEU A 43 13.53 2.28 -12.53
N GLY A 44 13.18 1.79 -11.33
CA GLY A 44 13.07 2.59 -10.12
C GLY A 44 11.85 3.50 -10.07
N LYS A 45 10.90 3.36 -11.01
CA LYS A 45 9.64 4.12 -11.02
C LYS A 45 8.61 3.47 -10.09
N ILE A 46 8.96 3.40 -8.81
CA ILE A 46 8.25 2.65 -7.77
C ILE A 46 6.78 3.08 -7.66
N ASP A 47 6.48 4.38 -7.63
CA ASP A 47 5.09 4.86 -7.48
C ASP A 47 4.21 4.47 -8.68
N THR A 48 4.74 4.54 -9.89
CA THR A 48 4.01 4.15 -11.10
C THR A 48 3.77 2.64 -11.14
N ALA A 49 4.78 1.85 -10.78
CA ALA A 49 4.65 0.39 -10.68
C ALA A 49 3.61 0.00 -9.62
N ARG A 50 3.66 0.63 -8.44
CA ARG A 50 2.68 0.43 -7.37
C ARG A 50 1.25 0.62 -7.87
N ARG A 51 0.96 1.74 -8.54
CA ARG A 51 -0.40 2.03 -9.03
C ARG A 51 -0.89 0.90 -9.94
N ILE A 52 -0.06 0.43 -10.85
CA ILE A 52 -0.40 -0.70 -11.73
C ILE A 52 -0.70 -1.96 -10.90
N PHE A 53 0.18 -2.32 -9.97
CA PHE A 53 0.01 -3.54 -9.17
C PHE A 53 -1.22 -3.49 -8.25
N GLN A 54 -1.56 -2.31 -7.71
CA GLN A 54 -2.80 -2.11 -6.95
C GLN A 54 -4.02 -2.25 -7.85
N THR A 55 -4.01 -1.64 -9.03
CA THR A 55 -5.10 -1.74 -10.01
C THR A 55 -5.35 -3.18 -10.44
N THR A 56 -4.29 -3.94 -10.69
CA THR A 56 -4.40 -5.33 -11.16
C THR A 56 -4.56 -6.34 -10.03
N GLY A 57 -4.19 -5.99 -8.79
CA GLY A 57 -4.10 -6.94 -7.68
C GLY A 57 -3.00 -7.97 -7.89
N TYR A 58 -1.81 -7.53 -8.30
CA TYR A 58 -0.67 -8.42 -8.52
C TYR A 58 0.15 -8.58 -7.24
N SER A 59 -0.11 -9.66 -6.50
CA SER A 59 0.45 -9.89 -5.16
C SER A 59 1.98 -9.83 -5.11
N ASP A 60 2.70 -10.47 -6.04
CA ASP A 60 4.17 -10.44 -6.06
C ASP A 60 4.72 -9.01 -6.23
N GLY A 61 4.14 -8.24 -7.16
CA GLY A 61 4.49 -6.84 -7.35
C GLY A 61 4.21 -6.00 -6.11
N LEU A 62 3.07 -6.21 -5.44
CA LEU A 62 2.71 -5.51 -4.20
C LEU A 62 3.68 -5.83 -3.06
N ILE A 63 4.07 -7.10 -2.88
CA ILE A 63 5.06 -7.51 -1.87
C ILE A 63 6.39 -6.78 -2.11
N ARG A 64 6.87 -6.73 -3.36
CA ARG A 64 8.12 -6.03 -3.71
C ARG A 64 8.05 -4.52 -3.44
N ILE A 65 6.90 -3.88 -3.67
CA ILE A 65 6.69 -2.48 -3.29
C ILE A 65 6.70 -2.33 -1.77
N GLY A 66 6.04 -3.24 -1.04
CA GLY A 66 6.02 -3.25 0.42
C GLY A 66 7.42 -3.37 1.02
N GLU A 67 8.26 -4.23 0.46
CA GLU A 67 9.68 -4.35 0.85
C GLU A 67 10.45 -3.06 0.60
N LYS A 68 10.26 -2.39 -0.55
CA LYS A 68 10.87 -1.07 -0.80
C LYS A 68 10.38 0.01 0.16
N TYR A 69 9.13 -0.04 0.60
CA TYR A 69 8.66 0.87 1.66
C TYR A 69 9.32 0.59 3.00
N LEU A 70 9.54 -0.68 3.38
CA LEU A 70 10.29 -1.01 4.59
C LEU A 70 11.74 -0.53 4.53
N GLU A 71 12.42 -0.74 3.41
CA GLU A 71 13.80 -0.25 3.20
C GLU A 71 13.91 1.28 3.38
N ASN A 72 12.86 2.01 3.00
CA ASN A 72 12.80 3.47 3.10
C ASN A 72 12.24 3.99 4.43
N GLY A 73 11.98 3.12 5.42
CA GLY A 73 11.46 3.54 6.72
C GLY A 73 9.96 3.89 6.73
N ASN A 74 9.18 3.38 5.77
CA ASN A 74 7.74 3.64 5.62
C ASN A 74 6.89 2.39 5.96
N PRO A 75 6.83 1.94 7.22
CA PRO A 75 6.19 0.67 7.59
C PRO A 75 4.67 0.66 7.41
N VAL A 76 4.01 1.81 7.52
CA VAL A 76 2.55 1.92 7.35
C VAL A 76 2.17 1.71 5.88
N ASP A 77 2.91 2.31 4.95
CA ASP A 77 2.71 2.10 3.52
C ASP A 77 3.02 0.65 3.13
N ALA A 78 4.06 0.05 3.72
CA ALA A 78 4.38 -1.36 3.53
C ALA A 78 3.24 -2.27 3.99
N LEU A 79 2.65 -2.02 5.17
CA LEU A 79 1.51 -2.77 5.69
C LEU A 79 0.34 -2.76 4.71
N LYS A 80 0.02 -1.59 4.14
CA LYS A 80 -1.03 -1.49 3.10
C LYS A 80 -0.74 -2.40 1.91
N MET A 81 0.51 -2.46 1.44
CA MET A 81 0.88 -3.30 0.29
C MET A 81 0.76 -4.79 0.62
N PHE A 82 1.21 -5.22 1.80
CA PHE A 82 1.09 -6.62 2.21
C PHE A 82 -0.36 -7.06 2.40
N GLU A 83 -1.21 -6.18 2.92
CA GLU A 83 -2.64 -6.45 3.04
C GLU A 83 -3.30 -6.65 1.68
N LEU A 84 -3.01 -5.76 0.72
CA LEU A 84 -3.50 -5.89 -0.66
C LEU A 84 -2.94 -7.14 -1.38
N ALA A 85 -1.75 -7.60 -0.99
CA ALA A 85 -1.16 -8.83 -1.50
C ALA A 85 -1.70 -10.11 -0.83
N HIS A 86 -2.49 -9.97 0.24
CA HIS A 86 -2.95 -11.03 1.14
C HIS A 86 -1.81 -11.76 1.88
N ASP A 87 -0.69 -11.09 2.16
CA ASP A 87 0.43 -11.62 2.95
C ASP A 87 0.19 -11.42 4.45
N LYS A 88 -0.64 -12.30 5.02
CA LYS A 88 -1.01 -12.25 6.44
C LYS A 88 0.18 -12.31 7.38
N ASN A 89 1.24 -13.04 7.02
CA ASN A 89 2.40 -13.21 7.88
C ASN A 89 3.13 -11.88 8.08
N ARG A 90 3.38 -11.15 6.98
CA ARG A 90 4.01 -9.83 7.06
C ARG A 90 3.09 -8.78 7.69
N CYS A 91 1.78 -8.85 7.43
CA CYS A 91 0.82 -7.99 8.13
C CYS A 91 0.88 -8.17 9.64
N THR A 92 0.78 -9.41 10.14
CA THR A 92 0.86 -9.72 11.57
C THR A 92 2.16 -9.21 12.18
N LEU A 93 3.30 -9.46 11.52
CA LEU A 93 4.60 -9.00 12.01
C LEU A 93 4.65 -7.47 12.17
N LEU A 94 4.12 -6.70 11.21
CA LEU A 94 4.11 -5.24 11.29
C LEU A 94 3.14 -4.72 12.35
N VAL A 95 1.96 -5.35 12.48
CA VAL A 95 0.98 -5.01 13.51
C VAL A 95 1.54 -5.28 14.91
N GLU A 96 2.22 -6.40 15.13
CA GLU A 96 2.86 -6.73 16.40
C GLU A 96 3.96 -5.73 16.76
N LYS A 97 4.80 -5.35 15.79
CA LYS A 97 5.84 -4.32 15.96
C LYS A 97 5.22 -2.96 16.32
N ALA A 98 4.16 -2.56 15.64
CA ALA A 98 3.45 -1.32 15.93
C ALA A 98 2.85 -1.35 17.36
N ALA A 99 2.19 -2.45 17.73
CA ALA A 99 1.64 -2.62 19.06
C ALA A 99 2.71 -2.59 20.16
N PHE A 100 3.88 -3.19 19.90
CA PHE A 100 5.02 -3.13 20.82
C PHE A 100 5.56 -1.71 20.98
N ALA A 101 5.74 -0.97 19.89
CA ALA A 101 6.19 0.42 19.93
C ALA A 101 5.21 1.31 20.71
N ILE A 102 3.90 1.17 20.47
CA ILE A 102 2.87 1.92 21.20
C ILE A 102 2.93 1.62 22.70
N ARG A 103 3.03 0.34 23.10
CA ARG A 103 3.17 -0.03 24.51
C ARG A 103 4.39 0.62 25.15
N LYS A 104 5.54 0.63 24.46
CA LYS A 104 6.76 1.24 24.98
C LYS A 104 6.63 2.75 25.18
N LEU A 105 5.99 3.44 24.23
CA LEU A 105 5.72 4.88 24.37
C LEU A 105 4.82 5.18 25.58
N LEU A 106 3.79 4.38 25.82
CA LEU A 106 2.90 4.53 26.98
C LEU A 106 3.63 4.30 28.31
N GLU A 107 4.48 3.27 28.39
CA GLU A 107 5.30 2.98 29.58
C GLU A 107 6.30 4.11 29.89
N GLU A 108 6.87 4.75 28.86
CA GLU A 108 7.78 5.89 29.01
C GLU A 108 7.06 7.15 29.53
N GLU A 109 5.83 7.39 29.11
CA GLU A 109 5.01 8.50 29.64
C GLU A 109 4.70 8.31 31.13
N GLU A 110 4.25 7.12 31.54
CA GLU A 110 3.96 6.81 32.95
C GLU A 110 5.19 6.88 33.86
N SER A 111 6.39 6.64 33.32
CA SER A 111 7.64 6.66 34.09
C SER A 111 8.24 8.07 34.25
N ASN A 112 7.76 9.04 33.48
CA ASN A 112 8.24 10.43 33.49
C ASN A 112 7.31 11.39 34.27
N GLU A 113 6.22 10.89 34.83
CA GLU A 113 5.32 11.57 35.78
C GLU A 113 5.66 11.23 37.24
#